data_AF-A0A7J4I883-F1
#
_entry.id   AF-A0A7J4I883-F1
#
_cell.length_a   1.000
_cell.length_b   1.000
_cell.length_c   1.000
_cell.angle_alpha   90.00
_cell.angle_beta   90.00
_cell.angle_gamma   90.00
#
_symmetry.space_group_name_H-M   'P 1'
#
loop_
_entity.id
_entity.type
_entity.pdbx_description
1 polymer ?
#
loop_
_entity_poly.entity_id
_entity_poly.type
_entity_poly.pdbx_seq_one_letter_code
_entity_poly.pdbx_strand_id
1 'polypeptide(L)'
;MTDKKVVLRSLYPNYVKRAEEFCRSMDDSYQRGDWTATVSHAVLTVIAIVDAIAVQKLGRKSSSQNHIEAVFLLNEIKTSDENKKSNMKNEIIGLINMKTPSQYSEKLMNKADAERAVNACNKIILFLKAEIEKGKV
;
A
#
# COMPACT_ATOMS: atom_id res chain seq x y z
N MET A 1 13.14 -10.69 -13.53
CA MET A 1 13.83 -10.77 -12.23
C MET A 1 13.32 -9.59 -11.42
N THR A 2 12.72 -9.81 -10.26
CA THR A 2 12.19 -8.70 -9.46
C THR A 2 13.36 -7.85 -8.98
N ASP A 3 13.43 -6.59 -9.41
CA ASP A 3 14.45 -5.68 -8.92
C ASP A 3 14.15 -5.37 -7.46
N LYS A 4 15.01 -5.88 -6.57
CA LYS A 4 14.91 -5.73 -5.12
C LYS A 4 16.05 -4.83 -4.64
N LYS A 5 15.72 -3.82 -3.83
CA LYS A 5 16.69 -2.95 -3.17
C LYS A 5 16.85 -3.38 -1.70
N VAL A 6 18.08 -3.60 -1.27
CA VAL A 6 18.41 -3.84 0.15
C VAL A 6 18.23 -2.53 0.92
N VAL A 7 17.59 -2.61 2.09
CA VAL A 7 17.29 -1.47 2.95
C VAL A 7 17.51 -1.86 4.41
N LEU A 8 18.12 -0.98 5.19
CA LEU A 8 18.26 -1.17 6.64
C LEU A 8 16.88 -1.34 7.27
N ARG A 9 16.69 -2.42 8.02
CA ARG A 9 15.42 -2.74 8.69
C ARG A 9 14.98 -1.59 9.60
N SER A 10 15.91 -0.92 10.28
CA SER A 10 15.66 0.23 11.15
C SER A 10 14.97 1.42 10.45
N LEU A 11 14.95 1.46 9.12
CA LEU A 11 14.28 2.51 8.36
C LEU A 11 12.78 2.24 8.13
N TYR A 12 12.25 1.05 8.48
CA TYR A 12 10.83 0.74 8.33
C TYR A 12 9.87 1.80 8.93
N PRO A 13 10.16 2.46 10.08
CA PRO A 13 9.26 3.46 10.66
C PRO A 13 9.05 4.67 9.74
N ASN A 14 10.05 5.02 8.91
CA ASN A 14 9.92 6.12 7.95
C ASN A 14 8.88 5.82 6.87
N TYR A 15 8.75 4.55 6.48
CA TYR A 15 7.74 4.10 5.51
C TYR A 15 6.34 4.08 6.14
N VAL A 16 6.24 3.68 7.41
CA VAL A 16 4.97 3.77 8.17
C VAL A 16 4.51 5.21 8.28
N LYS A 17 5.40 6.13 8.71
CA LYS A 17 5.09 7.56 8.81
C LYS A 17 4.61 8.14 7.48
N ARG A 18 5.29 7.79 6.37
CA ARG A 18 4.89 8.22 5.03
C ARG A 18 3.51 7.68 4.64
N ALA A 19 3.22 6.41 4.94
CA ALA A 19 1.90 5.84 4.71
C ALA A 19 0.82 6.61 5.49
N GLU A 20 1.09 7.01 6.73
CA GLU A 20 0.17 7.80 7.54
C GLU A 20 -0.05 9.21 7.00
N GLU A 21 1.00 9.87 6.50
CA GLU A 21 0.89 11.16 5.81
C GLU A 21 0.00 11.05 4.58
N PHE A 22 0.22 10.04 3.74
CA PHE A 22 -0.62 9.81 2.55
C PHE A 22 -2.07 9.44 2.92
N CYS A 23 -2.28 8.68 3.99
CA CYS A 23 -3.62 8.33 4.46
C CYS A 23 -4.39 9.60 4.89
N ARG A 24 -3.75 10.50 5.63
CA ARG A 24 -4.38 11.78 6.00
C ARG A 24 -4.73 12.60 4.75
N SER A 25 -3.80 12.70 3.79
CA SER A 25 -4.07 13.41 2.53
C SER A 25 -5.17 12.77 1.69
N MET A 26 -5.31 11.43 1.73
CA MET A 26 -6.44 10.71 1.11
C MET A 26 -7.76 11.15 1.74
N ASP A 27 -7.84 11.14 3.08
CA ASP A 27 -9.06 11.52 3.82
C ASP A 27 -9.42 12.99 3.56
N ASP A 28 -8.46 13.90 3.66
CA ASP A 28 -8.67 15.33 3.41
C ASP A 28 -9.18 15.57 1.98
N SER A 29 -8.61 14.86 1.00
CA SER A 29 -9.03 14.96 -0.41
C SER A 29 -10.42 14.39 -0.63
N TYR A 30 -10.78 13.31 0.06
CA TYR A 30 -12.11 12.73 -0.01
C TYR A 30 -13.17 13.71 0.53
N GLN A 31 -12.87 14.40 1.64
CA GLN A 31 -13.78 15.40 2.21
C GLN A 31 -14.00 16.61 1.28
N ARG A 32 -12.97 17.01 0.52
CA ARG A 32 -13.07 18.11 -0.46
C ARG A 32 -13.75 17.72 -1.77
N GLY A 33 -13.96 16.42 -2.03
CA GLY A 33 -14.48 15.93 -3.29
C GLY A 33 -13.42 15.73 -4.39
N ASP A 34 -12.15 15.74 -4.03
CA ASP A 34 -11.02 15.62 -4.95
C ASP A 34 -10.75 14.14 -5.29
N TRP A 35 -11.67 13.48 -6.00
CA TRP A 35 -11.67 12.02 -6.19
C TRP A 35 -10.38 11.46 -6.77
N THR A 36 -9.79 12.13 -7.76
CA THR A 36 -8.51 11.72 -8.37
C THR A 36 -7.37 11.79 -7.38
N ALA A 37 -7.35 12.83 -6.53
CA ALA A 37 -6.36 12.96 -5.47
C ALA A 37 -6.59 11.89 -4.39
N THR A 38 -7.83 11.62 -4.00
CA THR A 38 -8.16 10.53 -3.06
C THR A 38 -7.62 9.20 -3.55
N VAL A 39 -7.92 8.80 -4.79
CA VAL A 39 -7.43 7.51 -5.34
C VAL A 39 -5.90 7.50 -5.39
N SER A 40 -5.27 8.59 -5.85
CA SER A 40 -3.81 8.71 -5.89
C SER A 40 -3.16 8.52 -4.52
N HIS A 41 -3.70 9.18 -3.49
CA HIS A 41 -3.18 9.08 -2.13
C HIS A 41 -3.46 7.71 -1.49
N ALA A 42 -4.60 7.08 -1.78
CA ALA A 42 -4.89 5.70 -1.35
C ALA A 42 -3.84 4.71 -1.89
N VAL A 43 -3.52 4.81 -3.19
CA VAL A 43 -2.49 3.99 -3.84
C VAL A 43 -1.11 4.21 -3.20
N LEU A 44 -0.71 5.48 -3.03
CA LEU A 44 0.58 5.82 -2.41
C LEU A 44 0.68 5.31 -0.97
N THR A 45 -0.42 5.38 -0.22
CA THR A 45 -0.52 4.85 1.15
C THR A 45 -0.24 3.35 1.17
N VAL A 46 -0.92 2.59 0.30
CA VAL A 46 -0.76 1.13 0.24
C VAL A 46 0.65 0.73 -0.20
N ILE A 47 1.23 1.41 -1.18
CA ILE A 47 2.62 1.15 -1.59
C ILE A 47 3.58 1.41 -0.41
N ALA A 48 3.41 2.51 0.32
CA ALA A 48 4.28 2.86 1.44
C ALA A 48 4.19 1.85 2.59
N ILE A 49 3.00 1.35 2.94
CA ILE A 49 2.84 0.37 4.02
C ILE A 49 3.32 -1.04 3.61
N VAL A 50 3.19 -1.41 2.32
CA VAL A 50 3.79 -2.65 1.77
C VAL A 50 5.31 -2.57 1.81
N ASP A 51 5.90 -1.43 1.44
CA ASP A 51 7.34 -1.20 1.58
C ASP A 51 7.75 -1.30 3.06
N ALA A 52 6.96 -0.76 4.00
CA ALA A 52 7.26 -0.81 5.42
C ALA A 52 7.39 -2.25 5.95
N ILE A 53 6.40 -3.10 5.67
CA ILE A 53 6.43 -4.50 6.13
C ILE A 53 7.54 -5.31 5.45
N ALA A 54 7.78 -5.07 4.15
CA ALA A 54 8.86 -5.72 3.42
C ALA A 54 10.24 -5.34 3.99
N VAL A 55 10.47 -4.05 4.27
CA VAL A 55 11.71 -3.59 4.90
C VAL A 55 11.86 -4.17 6.30
N GLN A 56 10.81 -4.16 7.13
CA GLN A 56 10.87 -4.68 8.50
C GLN A 56 11.19 -6.18 8.54
N LYS A 57 10.48 -6.98 7.72
CA LYS A 57 10.54 -8.45 7.78
C LYS A 57 11.63 -9.05 6.89
N LEU A 58 12.00 -8.40 5.80
CA LEU A 58 12.92 -8.95 4.79
C LEU A 58 14.20 -8.12 4.62
N GLY A 59 14.27 -6.87 5.12
CA GLY A 59 15.42 -5.98 4.90
C GLY A 59 15.57 -5.55 3.43
N ARG A 60 14.48 -5.59 2.67
CA ARG A 60 14.46 -5.23 1.25
C ARG A 60 13.08 -4.76 0.83
N LYS A 61 13.02 -4.02 -0.28
CA LYS A 61 11.78 -3.59 -0.92
C LYS A 61 11.88 -3.74 -2.44
N SER A 62 10.74 -3.64 -3.12
CA SER A 62 10.75 -3.56 -4.59
C SER A 62 11.34 -2.23 -5.04
N SER A 63 12.22 -2.26 -6.02
CA SER A 63 12.65 -1.08 -6.78
C SER A 63 12.01 -1.02 -8.17
N SER A 64 11.12 -1.95 -8.47
CA SER A 64 10.40 -1.99 -9.74
C SER A 64 9.42 -0.83 -9.87
N GLN A 65 9.33 -0.27 -11.08
CA GLN A 65 8.22 0.63 -11.45
C GLN A 65 6.88 -0.12 -11.47
N ASN A 66 6.92 -1.44 -11.67
CA ASN A 66 5.76 -2.31 -11.53
C ASN A 66 5.57 -2.66 -10.05
N HIS A 67 4.75 -1.86 -9.37
CA HIS A 67 4.47 -2.01 -7.94
C HIS A 67 3.75 -3.31 -7.57
N ILE A 68 3.23 -4.07 -8.54
CA ILE A 68 2.71 -5.42 -8.31
C ILE A 68 3.83 -6.33 -7.77
N GLU A 69 5.08 -6.10 -8.15
CA GLU A 69 6.20 -6.90 -7.67
C GLU A 69 6.48 -6.71 -6.16
N ALA A 70 6.09 -5.55 -5.60
CA ALA A 70 6.16 -5.33 -4.15
C ALA A 70 5.17 -6.24 -3.40
N VAL A 71 4.04 -6.59 -4.02
CA VAL A 71 3.04 -7.51 -3.45
C VAL A 71 3.59 -8.93 -3.35
N PHE A 72 4.44 -9.36 -4.29
CA PHE A 72 5.04 -10.69 -4.22
C PHE A 72 6.01 -10.85 -3.04
N LEU A 73 6.58 -9.76 -2.51
CA LEU A 73 7.34 -9.82 -1.26
C LEU A 73 6.46 -10.21 -0.07
N LEU A 74 5.15 -9.96 -0.12
CA LEU A 74 4.22 -10.44 0.89
C LEU A 74 4.13 -11.97 0.93
N ASN A 75 4.43 -12.68 -0.16
CA ASN A 75 4.48 -14.15 -0.14
C ASN A 75 5.52 -14.67 0.86
N GLU A 76 6.64 -13.96 1.00
CA GLU A 76 7.76 -14.35 1.85
C GLU A 76 7.52 -14.04 3.34
N ILE A 77 6.51 -13.22 3.66
CA ILE A 77 6.15 -12.87 5.03
C ILE A 77 5.25 -13.98 5.59
N LYS A 78 5.74 -14.70 6.61
CA LYS A 78 4.95 -15.71 7.33
C LYS A 78 3.84 -15.04 8.15
N THR A 79 2.63 -15.57 8.08
CA THR A 79 1.50 -15.13 8.92
C THR A 79 0.76 -16.34 9.47
N SER A 80 -0.04 -16.15 10.52
CA SER A 80 -0.86 -17.20 11.13
C SER A 80 -2.13 -17.53 10.33
N ASP A 81 -2.52 -16.68 9.39
CA ASP A 81 -3.74 -16.83 8.57
C ASP A 81 -3.43 -16.58 7.07
N GLU A 82 -3.00 -17.64 6.38
CA GLU A 82 -2.63 -17.56 4.95
C GLU A 82 -3.82 -17.23 4.04
N ASN A 83 -5.05 -17.61 4.41
CA ASN A 83 -6.26 -17.27 3.64
C ASN A 83 -6.51 -15.76 3.68
N LYS A 84 -6.44 -15.16 4.86
CA LYS A 84 -6.59 -13.71 5.03
C LYS A 84 -5.49 -12.94 4.29
N LYS A 85 -4.25 -13.44 4.31
CA LYS A 85 -3.15 -12.86 3.54
C LYS A 85 -3.36 -12.99 2.03
N SER A 86 -3.87 -14.11 1.53
CA SER A 86 -4.19 -14.29 0.11
C SER A 86 -5.25 -13.28 -0.35
N ASN A 87 -6.35 -13.16 0.41
CA ASN A 87 -7.39 -12.18 0.15
C ASN A 87 -6.83 -10.75 0.17
N MET A 88 -5.96 -10.44 1.13
CA MET A 88 -5.36 -9.11 1.22
C MET A 88 -4.46 -8.78 0.04
N LYS A 89 -3.74 -9.76 -0.53
CA LYS A 89 -2.94 -9.53 -1.74
C LYS A 89 -3.82 -9.10 -2.92
N ASN A 90 -4.99 -9.72 -3.09
CA ASN A 90 -5.90 -9.36 -4.15
C ASN A 90 -6.44 -7.93 -3.97
N GLU A 91 -6.75 -7.52 -2.74
CA GLU A 91 -7.13 -6.14 -2.42
C GLU A 91 -6.01 -5.15 -2.76
N ILE A 92 -4.77 -5.48 -2.37
CA ILE A 92 -3.58 -4.65 -2.65
C ILE A 92 -3.35 -4.52 -4.16
N ILE A 93 -3.42 -5.62 -4.91
CA ILE A 93 -3.27 -5.61 -6.37
C ILE A 93 -4.38 -4.78 -7.02
N GLY A 94 -5.63 -4.96 -6.59
CA GLY A 94 -6.78 -4.21 -7.09
C GLY A 94 -6.58 -2.70 -6.93
N LEU A 95 -6.12 -2.26 -5.76
CA LEU A 95 -5.87 -0.84 -5.51
C LEU A 95 -4.63 -0.33 -6.28
N ILE A 96 -3.52 -1.08 -6.33
CA ILE A 96 -2.33 -0.69 -7.10
C ILE A 96 -2.65 -0.54 -8.59
N ASN A 97 -3.55 -1.35 -9.15
CA ASN A 97 -3.99 -1.22 -10.54
C ASN A 97 -4.72 0.11 -10.83
N MET A 98 -5.20 0.81 -9.80
CA MET A 98 -5.78 2.15 -9.95
C MET A 98 -4.71 3.25 -10.05
N LYS A 99 -3.41 2.94 -9.88
CA LYS A 99 -2.30 3.90 -9.99
C LYS A 99 -2.27 4.59 -11.35
N THR A 100 -2.18 3.81 -12.41
CA THR A 100 -2.06 4.33 -13.78
C THR A 100 -3.22 5.26 -14.12
N PRO A 101 -4.49 4.85 -13.95
CA PRO A 101 -5.59 5.73 -14.30
C PRO A 101 -5.71 6.95 -13.36
N SER A 102 -5.30 6.88 -12.09
CA SER A 102 -5.39 8.05 -11.19
C SER A 102 -4.28 9.08 -11.40
N GLN A 103 -3.11 8.67 -11.88
CA GLN A 103 -1.92 9.54 -11.95
C GLN A 103 -1.55 9.96 -13.36
N TYR A 104 -1.89 9.17 -14.38
CA TYR A 104 -1.37 9.36 -15.74
C TYR A 104 -2.45 9.36 -16.82
N SER A 105 -3.70 9.02 -16.49
CA SER A 105 -4.78 9.05 -17.48
C SER A 105 -5.36 10.46 -17.63
N GLU A 106 -5.87 10.73 -18.83
CA GLU A 106 -6.63 11.94 -19.17
C GLU A 106 -8.00 11.99 -18.47
N LYS A 107 -8.54 10.83 -18.06
CA LYS A 107 -9.83 10.73 -17.39
C LYS A 107 -9.67 10.93 -15.89
N LEU A 108 -10.50 11.82 -15.33
CA LEU A 108 -10.60 11.99 -13.88
C LEU A 108 -11.31 10.79 -13.24
N MET A 109 -10.94 10.52 -11.99
CA MET A 109 -11.66 9.57 -11.14
C MET A 109 -12.99 10.16 -10.68
N ASN A 110 -13.94 9.29 -10.39
CA ASN A 110 -15.23 9.67 -9.82
C ASN A 110 -15.34 9.25 -8.34
N LYS A 111 -16.44 9.66 -7.70
CA LYS A 111 -16.73 9.35 -6.30
C LYS A 111 -16.75 7.83 -6.01
N ALA A 112 -17.31 7.02 -6.91
CA ALA A 112 -17.38 5.57 -6.71
C ALA A 112 -15.98 4.92 -6.75
N ASP A 113 -15.08 5.42 -7.59
CA ASP A 113 -13.68 5.00 -7.60
C ASP A 113 -12.97 5.41 -6.31
N ALA A 114 -13.20 6.64 -5.83
CA ALA A 114 -12.65 7.12 -4.57
C ALA A 114 -13.15 6.32 -3.35
N GLU A 115 -14.45 6.02 -3.27
CA GLU A 115 -15.03 5.19 -2.21
C GLU A 115 -14.45 3.78 -2.20
N ARG A 116 -14.33 3.16 -3.38
CA ARG A 116 -13.69 1.84 -3.51
C ARG A 116 -12.24 1.89 -3.02
N ALA A 117 -11.50 2.92 -3.39
CA ALA A 117 -10.11 3.08 -3.01
C ALA A 117 -9.93 3.30 -1.51
N VAL A 118 -10.74 4.16 -0.88
CA VAL A 118 -10.71 4.43 0.57
C VAL A 118 -11.02 3.16 1.36
N ASN A 119 -12.08 2.44 0.99
CA ASN A 119 -12.47 1.20 1.68
C ASN A 119 -11.38 0.13 1.60
N ALA A 120 -10.81 -0.08 0.40
CA ALA A 120 -9.70 -1.01 0.21
C ALA A 120 -8.47 -0.58 1.02
N CYS A 121 -8.08 0.71 0.94
CA CYS A 121 -6.94 1.27 1.65
C CYS A 121 -7.04 1.06 3.16
N ASN A 122 -8.18 1.40 3.76
CA ASN A 122 -8.41 1.25 5.20
C ASN A 122 -8.30 -0.20 5.67
N LYS A 123 -8.90 -1.13 4.90
CA LYS A 123 -8.80 -2.57 5.17
C LYS A 123 -7.36 -3.09 5.11
N ILE A 124 -6.59 -2.63 4.11
CA ILE A 124 -5.19 -3.01 3.91
C ILE A 124 -4.29 -2.47 5.02
N ILE A 125 -4.41 -1.18 5.36
CA ILE A 125 -3.61 -0.56 6.42
C ILE A 125 -3.84 -1.28 7.75
N LEU A 126 -5.11 -1.53 8.10
CA LEU A 126 -5.45 -2.21 9.35
C LEU A 126 -4.76 -3.57 9.46
N PHE A 127 -4.79 -4.35 8.37
CA PHE A 127 -4.13 -5.64 8.33
C PHE A 127 -2.60 -5.53 8.43
N LEU A 128 -1.98 -4.68 7.60
CA LEU A 128 -0.52 -4.61 7.52
C LEU A 128 0.11 -3.95 8.75
N LYS A 129 -0.56 -2.97 9.38
CA LYS A 129 -0.10 -2.41 10.66
C LYS A 129 -0.09 -3.47 11.76
N ALA A 130 -1.13 -4.31 11.85
CA ALA A 130 -1.15 -5.41 12.82
C ALA A 130 0.01 -6.41 12.60
N GLU A 131 0.34 -6.74 11.34
CA GLU A 131 1.46 -7.63 11.04
C GLU A 131 2.84 -6.99 11.32
N ILE A 132 2.96 -5.67 11.14
CA ILE A 132 4.15 -4.89 11.50
C ILE A 132 4.33 -4.88 13.02
N GLU A 133 3.26 -4.71 13.80
CA GLU A 133 3.30 -4.70 15.26
C GLU A 133 3.73 -6.05 15.83
N LYS A 134 3.24 -7.17 15.28
CA LYS A 134 3.72 -8.52 15.62
C LYS A 134 5.23 -8.72 15.33
N GLY A 135 5.82 -7.87 14.49
CA GLY A 135 7.24 -7.90 14.15
C GLY A 135 8.14 -7.05 15.03
N LYS A 136 7.59 -6.31 16.00
CA LYS A 136 8.38 -5.60 17.01
C LYS A 136 8.87 -6.63 18.04
N VAL A 137 10.07 -7.18 17.79
CA VAL A 137 10.85 -7.92 18.79
C VAL A 137 12.02 -7.04 19.20
#